data_AF-A0A431NIE7-F1
#
_entry.id   AF-A0A431NIE7-F1
#
_cell.length_a   1.000
_cell.length_b   1.000
_cell.length_c   1.000
_cell.angle_alpha   90.00
_cell.angle_beta   90.00
_cell.angle_gamma   90.00
#
_symmetry.space_group_name_H-M   'P 1'
#
loop_
_entity.id
_entity.type
_entity.pdbx_description
1 polymer ?
#
loop_
_entity_poly.entity_id
_entity_poly.type
_entity_poly.pdbx_seq_one_letter_code
_entity_poly.pdbx_strand_id
1 'polypeptide(L)'
;MAVFGVLGCVTSLLLMAAVAWMNYRFFLRLAPDEGQIPALGSIAVEILLACFSPLIGWGWAQQRRLFAMVVTAAVTLFAGTSFVSALSYVMEARARSALQRDAFTTEWTLAKAQLARLQKRQAAQPEGPPLGLASANFDQVRRHPRWVSTRECQNTAGFEVRQWCETARTLQAELARAAALVQLDADIAAAAQHLAELERRASAGALDALVATLAGMLGQPSGHVHLALSLLGVLAIQVGGCFGLAIGSVPVLAHLERRRLLRAAPESGAHLVWSDKDEPLVLVEKEEIAKEVPTPRGGGQRRRRS
;
A
#
# COMPACT_ATOMS: atom_id res chain seq x y z
N MET A 1 -25.33 -18.14 15.23
CA MET A 1 -24.07 -18.71 14.69
C MET A 1 -23.87 -18.48 13.19
N ALA A 2 -24.90 -18.57 12.33
CA ALA A 2 -24.74 -18.40 10.88
C ALA A 2 -24.16 -17.04 10.44
N VAL A 3 -24.49 -15.93 11.13
CA VAL A 3 -23.99 -14.58 10.81
C VAL A 3 -22.46 -14.50 10.92
N PHE A 4 -21.86 -15.08 11.97
CA PHE A 4 -20.41 -15.11 12.13
C PHE A 4 -19.72 -15.99 11.08
N GLY A 5 -20.35 -17.09 10.66
CA GLY A 5 -19.84 -17.93 9.56
C GLY A 5 -19.80 -17.19 8.23
N VAL A 6 -20.88 -16.45 7.90
CA VAL A 6 -20.94 -15.63 6.68
C VAL A 6 -19.90 -14.51 6.71
N LEU A 7 -19.77 -13.78 7.82
CA LEU A 7 -18.75 -12.75 7.98
C LEU A 7 -17.33 -13.32 7.84
N GLY A 8 -17.08 -14.50 8.41
CA GLY A 8 -15.82 -15.23 8.25
C GLY A 8 -15.52 -15.56 6.79
N CYS A 9 -16.48 -16.14 6.07
CA CYS A 9 -16.32 -16.44 4.64
C CYS A 9 -16.06 -15.19 3.80
N VAL A 10 -16.80 -14.10 4.03
CA VAL A 10 -16.59 -12.84 3.29
C VAL A 10 -15.21 -12.27 3.57
N THR A 11 -14.79 -12.23 4.83
CA THR A 11 -13.47 -11.71 5.22
C THR A 11 -12.35 -12.54 4.58
N SER A 12 -12.47 -13.87 4.61
CA SER A 12 -11.47 -14.75 4.00
C SER A 12 -11.41 -14.63 2.48
N LEU A 13 -12.56 -14.47 1.80
CA LEU A 13 -12.58 -14.21 0.35
C LEU A 13 -11.90 -12.89 0.00
N LEU A 14 -12.06 -11.84 0.82
CA LEU A 14 -11.34 -10.57 0.64
C LEU A 14 -9.83 -10.74 0.81
N LEU A 15 -9.41 -11.50 1.83
CA LEU A 15 -7.99 -11.81 2.04
C LEU A 15 -7.41 -12.58 0.85
N MET A 16 -8.11 -13.59 0.33
CA MET A 16 -7.68 -14.34 -0.85
C MET A 16 -7.65 -13.48 -2.12
N ALA A 17 -8.61 -12.58 -2.30
CA ALA A 17 -8.57 -11.63 -3.41
C ALA A 17 -7.35 -10.71 -3.33
N ALA A 18 -6.95 -10.29 -2.13
CA ALA A 18 -5.72 -9.52 -1.93
C ALA A 18 -4.46 -10.33 -2.30
N VAL A 19 -4.38 -11.61 -1.92
CA VAL A 19 -3.28 -12.51 -2.31
C VAL A 19 -3.25 -12.71 -3.82
N ALA A 20 -4.40 -12.99 -4.44
CA ALA A 20 -4.53 -13.14 -5.88
C ALA A 20 -4.02 -11.90 -6.63
N TRP A 21 -4.39 -10.71 -6.14
CA TRP A 21 -3.92 -9.46 -6.70
C TRP A 21 -2.40 -9.29 -6.57
N MET A 22 -1.83 -9.60 -5.42
CA MET A 22 -0.38 -9.52 -5.20
C MET A 22 0.39 -10.48 -6.13
N ASN A 23 -0.05 -11.73 -6.23
CA ASN A 23 0.56 -12.73 -7.09
C ASN A 23 0.42 -12.38 -8.58
N TYR A 24 -0.76 -11.91 -8.99
CA TYR A 24 -1.00 -11.44 -10.35
C TYR A 24 -0.01 -10.31 -10.72
N ARG A 25 0.15 -9.33 -9.83
CA ARG A 25 1.08 -8.21 -10.05
C ARG A 25 2.54 -8.62 -10.02
N PHE A 26 2.90 -9.63 -9.23
CA PHE A 26 4.24 -10.21 -9.24
C PHE A 26 4.60 -10.79 -10.61
N PHE A 27 3.75 -11.65 -11.16
CA PHE A 27 4.03 -12.30 -12.44
C PHE A 27 4.04 -11.32 -13.63
N LEU A 28 3.16 -10.31 -13.63
CA LEU A 28 3.21 -9.24 -14.62
C LEU A 28 4.50 -8.41 -14.57
N ARG A 29 5.10 -8.26 -13.38
CA ARG A 29 6.36 -7.52 -13.20
C ARG A 29 7.59 -8.37 -13.53
N LEU A 30 7.51 -9.67 -13.28
CA LEU A 30 8.61 -10.60 -13.53
C LEU A 30 8.90 -10.78 -15.02
N ALA A 31 7.85 -10.84 -15.84
CA ALA A 31 7.97 -10.97 -17.30
C ALA A 31 6.93 -10.06 -17.98
N PRO A 32 7.29 -8.86 -18.49
CA PRO A 32 6.34 -7.95 -19.11
C PRO A 32 5.63 -8.53 -20.34
N ASP A 33 6.37 -9.30 -21.14
CA ASP A 33 5.88 -9.83 -22.43
C ASP A 33 5.21 -11.21 -22.30
N GLU A 34 5.64 -12.02 -21.32
CA GLU A 34 5.16 -13.41 -21.15
C GLU A 34 4.42 -13.65 -19.82
N GLY A 35 4.41 -12.66 -18.93
CA GLY A 35 3.91 -12.79 -17.56
C GLY A 35 2.40 -12.92 -17.46
N GLN A 36 1.65 -12.72 -18.54
CA GLN A 36 0.19 -12.87 -18.55
C GLN A 36 -0.23 -14.31 -18.22
N ILE A 37 0.47 -15.31 -18.76
CA ILE A 37 0.17 -16.73 -18.55
C ILE A 37 0.35 -17.13 -17.08
N PRO A 38 1.53 -16.93 -16.46
CA PRO A 38 1.71 -17.26 -15.05
C PRO A 38 0.89 -16.34 -14.12
N ALA A 39 0.60 -15.10 -14.51
CA ALA A 39 -0.30 -14.22 -13.75
C ALA A 39 -1.73 -14.76 -13.70
N LEU A 40 -2.29 -15.19 -14.83
CA LEU A 40 -3.59 -15.87 -14.87
C LEU A 40 -3.56 -17.21 -14.12
N GLY A 41 -2.47 -17.96 -14.25
CA GLY A 41 -2.23 -19.18 -13.49
C GLY A 41 -2.29 -18.94 -11.97
N SER A 42 -1.74 -17.83 -11.49
CA SER A 42 -1.79 -17.48 -10.07
C SER A 42 -3.22 -17.22 -9.56
N ILE A 43 -4.07 -16.59 -10.38
CA ILE A 43 -5.48 -16.39 -10.04
C ILE A 43 -6.20 -17.74 -9.97
N ALA A 44 -5.92 -18.66 -10.90
CA ALA A 44 -6.50 -19.99 -10.89
C ALA A 44 -6.12 -20.78 -9.61
N VAL A 45 -4.87 -20.65 -9.14
CA VAL A 45 -4.43 -21.27 -7.87
C VAL A 45 -5.23 -20.72 -6.67
N GLU A 46 -5.47 -19.41 -6.61
CA GLU A 46 -6.28 -18.83 -5.53
C GLU A 46 -7.75 -19.25 -5.58
N ILE A 47 -8.33 -19.35 -6.78
CA ILE A 47 -9.69 -19.88 -6.95
C ILE A 47 -9.77 -21.33 -6.46
N LEU A 48 -8.78 -22.17 -6.80
CA LEU A 48 -8.70 -23.54 -6.32
C LEU A 48 -8.59 -23.61 -4.79
N LEU A 49 -7.74 -22.78 -4.18
CA LEU A 49 -7.63 -22.67 -2.73
C LEU A 49 -8.97 -22.26 -2.09
N ALA A 50 -9.71 -21.33 -2.71
CA ALA A 50 -10.99 -20.87 -2.21
C ALA A 50 -12.07 -21.97 -2.30
N CYS A 51 -12.01 -22.80 -3.34
CA CYS A 51 -12.89 -23.96 -3.50
C CYS A 51 -12.54 -25.13 -2.58
N PHE A 52 -11.26 -25.40 -2.34
CA PHE A 52 -10.81 -26.53 -1.52
C PHE A 52 -10.87 -26.27 -0.01
N SER A 53 -10.70 -25.02 0.43
CA SER A 53 -10.70 -24.68 1.86
C SER A 53 -12.01 -25.08 2.58
N PRO A 54 -13.21 -24.85 2.02
CA PRO A 54 -14.46 -25.35 2.62
C PRO A 54 -14.56 -26.87 2.74
N LEU A 55 -13.91 -27.62 1.83
CA LEU A 55 -13.92 -29.09 1.87
C LEU A 55 -13.18 -29.64 3.09
N ILE A 56 -12.21 -28.89 3.63
CA ILE A 56 -11.54 -29.23 4.89
C ILE A 56 -12.58 -29.24 6.02
N GLY A 57 -13.30 -28.13 6.20
CA GLY A 57 -14.34 -28.02 7.23
C GLY A 57 -15.43 -29.09 7.09
N TRP A 58 -15.88 -29.35 5.86
CA TRP A 58 -16.84 -30.41 5.57
C TRP A 58 -16.32 -31.81 5.90
N GLY A 59 -15.07 -32.12 5.51
CA GLY A 59 -14.45 -33.40 5.79
C GLY A 59 -14.31 -33.69 7.29
N TRP A 60 -13.98 -32.66 8.08
CA TRP A 60 -13.95 -32.74 9.54
C TRP A 60 -15.35 -32.94 10.14
N ALA A 61 -16.36 -32.20 9.66
CA ALA A 61 -17.74 -32.33 10.13
C ALA A 61 -18.32 -33.75 9.88
N GLN A 62 -17.99 -34.36 8.75
CA GLN A 62 -18.43 -35.71 8.37
C GLN A 62 -17.55 -36.83 8.95
N GLN A 63 -16.62 -36.52 9.87
CA GLN A 63 -15.64 -37.47 10.46
C GLN A 63 -14.77 -38.20 9.41
N ARG A 64 -14.66 -37.68 8.19
CA ARG A 64 -13.83 -38.26 7.10
C ARG A 64 -12.39 -37.75 7.21
N ARG A 65 -11.70 -38.19 8.27
CA ARG A 65 -10.35 -37.68 8.63
C ARG A 65 -9.32 -37.84 7.51
N LEU A 66 -9.30 -38.98 6.81
CA LEU A 66 -8.35 -39.22 5.70
C LEU A 66 -8.56 -38.23 4.54
N PHE A 67 -9.82 -37.99 4.16
CA PHE A 67 -10.18 -37.00 3.14
C PHE A 67 -9.75 -35.59 3.56
N ALA A 68 -10.07 -35.20 4.80
CA ALA A 68 -9.67 -33.89 5.33
C ALA A 68 -8.14 -33.72 5.33
N MET A 69 -7.37 -34.76 5.68
CA MET A 69 -5.91 -34.73 5.64
C MET A 69 -5.37 -34.53 4.23
N VAL A 70 -5.89 -35.27 3.24
CA VAL A 70 -5.44 -35.15 1.83
C VAL A 70 -5.74 -33.76 1.27
N VAL A 71 -6.95 -33.23 1.51
CA VAL A 71 -7.31 -31.88 1.08
C VAL A 71 -6.44 -30.83 1.78
N THR A 72 -6.20 -30.98 3.08
CA THR A 72 -5.32 -30.07 3.84
C THR A 72 -3.89 -30.10 3.30
N ALA A 73 -3.36 -31.27 2.95
CA ALA A 73 -2.04 -31.39 2.35
C ALA A 73 -1.96 -30.67 0.99
N ALA A 74 -2.97 -30.86 0.13
CA ALA A 74 -3.06 -30.17 -1.15
C ALA A 74 -3.17 -28.64 -0.99
N VAL A 75 -4.05 -28.17 -0.10
CA VAL A 75 -4.19 -26.74 0.23
C VAL A 75 -2.88 -26.16 0.77
N THR A 76 -2.19 -26.88 1.65
CA THR A 76 -0.88 -26.44 2.17
C THR A 76 0.15 -26.30 1.06
N LEU A 77 0.18 -27.22 0.10
CA LEU A 77 1.11 -27.17 -1.03
C LEU A 77 0.85 -25.95 -1.92
N PHE A 78 -0.42 -25.72 -2.32
CA PHE A 78 -0.79 -24.56 -3.13
C PHE A 78 -0.63 -23.24 -2.38
N ALA A 79 -0.98 -23.21 -1.09
CA ALA A 79 -0.78 -22.04 -0.25
C ALA A 79 0.71 -21.74 -0.05
N GLY A 80 1.58 -22.75 0.00
CA GLY A 80 3.02 -22.58 0.07
C GLY A 80 3.60 -21.92 -1.19
N THR A 81 3.22 -22.37 -2.38
CA THR A 81 3.69 -21.75 -3.64
C THR A 81 3.15 -20.34 -3.83
N SER A 82 1.89 -20.11 -3.43
CA SER A 82 1.28 -18.78 -3.40
C SER A 82 2.00 -17.85 -2.42
N PHE A 83 2.28 -18.33 -1.20
CA PHE A 83 2.97 -17.57 -0.15
C PHE A 83 4.34 -17.10 -0.61
N VAL A 84 5.14 -17.97 -1.25
CA VAL A 84 6.46 -17.59 -1.78
C VAL A 84 6.32 -16.46 -2.81
N SER A 85 5.35 -16.57 -3.72
CA SER A 85 5.11 -15.55 -4.77
C SER A 85 4.69 -14.20 -4.17
N ALA A 86 3.77 -14.22 -3.20
CA ALA A 86 3.28 -13.03 -2.52
C ALA A 86 4.39 -12.37 -1.68
N LEU A 87 5.22 -13.18 -1.02
CA LEU A 87 6.38 -12.71 -0.28
C LEU A 87 7.40 -12.04 -1.21
N SER A 88 7.70 -12.65 -2.35
CA SER A 88 8.58 -12.07 -3.37
C SER A 88 8.07 -10.71 -3.86
N TYR A 89 6.76 -10.56 -4.08
CA TYR A 89 6.15 -9.27 -4.42
C TYR A 89 6.41 -8.19 -3.37
N VAL A 90 6.18 -8.50 -2.08
CA VAL A 90 6.39 -7.55 -0.99
C VAL A 90 7.86 -7.18 -0.85
N MET A 91 8.75 -8.15 -1.00
CA MET A 91 10.20 -7.90 -0.98
C MET A 91 10.65 -7.00 -2.13
N GLU A 92 10.17 -7.25 -3.35
CA GLU A 92 10.51 -6.42 -4.51
C GLU A 92 9.91 -5.01 -4.40
N ALA A 93 8.67 -4.88 -3.93
CA ALA A 93 8.05 -3.58 -3.65
C ALA A 93 8.88 -2.78 -2.64
N ARG A 94 9.38 -3.45 -1.59
CA ARG A 94 10.26 -2.84 -0.60
C ARG A 94 11.62 -2.44 -1.18
N ALA A 95 12.25 -3.32 -1.94
CA ALA A 95 13.54 -3.03 -2.57
C ALA A 95 13.45 -1.78 -3.46
N ARG A 96 12.37 -1.65 -4.24
CA ARG A 96 12.09 -0.43 -5.02
C ARG A 96 11.91 0.80 -4.14
N SER A 97 11.14 0.71 -3.06
CA SER A 97 10.98 1.84 -2.13
C SER A 97 12.30 2.23 -1.47
N ALA A 98 13.17 1.28 -1.15
CA ALA A 98 14.52 1.56 -0.63
C ALA A 98 15.39 2.27 -1.67
N LEU A 99 15.42 1.77 -2.91
CA LEU A 99 16.15 2.43 -4.02
C LEU A 99 15.65 3.84 -4.29
N GLN A 100 14.33 4.06 -4.24
CA GLN A 100 13.74 5.40 -4.38
C GLN A 100 14.16 6.34 -3.24
N ARG A 101 14.30 5.82 -2.02
CA ARG A 101 14.81 6.62 -0.88
C ARG A 101 16.29 6.93 -1.03
N ASP A 102 17.10 5.97 -1.44
CA ASP A 102 18.52 6.19 -1.67
C ASP A 102 18.72 7.25 -2.76
N ALA A 103 18.03 7.10 -3.90
CA ALA A 103 18.01 8.11 -4.96
C ALA A 103 17.54 9.48 -4.45
N PHE A 104 16.47 9.53 -3.65
CA PHE A 104 15.94 10.76 -3.08
C PHE A 104 16.93 11.42 -2.10
N THR A 105 17.58 10.66 -1.22
CA THR A 105 18.57 11.19 -0.28
C THR A 105 19.82 11.71 -1.01
N THR A 106 20.27 11.02 -2.05
CA THR A 106 21.34 11.51 -2.93
C THR A 106 20.93 12.81 -3.63
N GLU A 107 19.72 12.88 -4.20
CA GLU A 107 19.20 14.08 -4.85
C GLU A 107 19.09 15.25 -3.86
N TRP A 108 18.54 15.02 -2.66
CA TRP A 108 18.41 16.02 -1.61
C TRP A 108 19.78 16.53 -1.12
N THR A 109 20.75 15.64 -0.89
CA THR A 109 22.09 16.04 -0.46
C THR A 109 22.81 16.84 -1.54
N LEU A 110 22.67 16.46 -2.82
CA LEU A 110 23.22 17.21 -3.95
C LEU A 110 22.57 18.59 -4.09
N ALA A 111 21.23 18.68 -4.01
CA ALA A 111 20.50 19.94 -4.07
C ALA A 111 20.91 20.90 -2.94
N LYS A 112 21.03 20.38 -1.71
CA LYS A 112 21.53 21.15 -0.57
C LYS A 112 22.96 21.64 -0.76
N ALA A 113 23.85 20.76 -1.26
CA ALA A 113 25.23 21.13 -1.55
C ALA A 113 25.32 22.19 -2.67
N GLN A 114 24.47 22.10 -3.69
CA GLN A 114 24.39 23.09 -4.76
C GLN A 114 23.92 24.44 -4.23
N LEU A 115 22.86 24.48 -3.43
CA LEU A 115 22.39 25.72 -2.79
C LEU A 115 23.49 26.37 -1.95
N ALA A 116 24.17 25.59 -1.10
CA ALA A 116 25.28 26.08 -0.28
C ALA A 116 26.45 26.62 -1.12
N ARG A 117 26.77 25.98 -2.26
CA ARG A 117 27.79 26.46 -3.20
C ARG A 117 27.40 27.79 -3.84
N LEU A 118 26.13 27.95 -4.24
CA LEU A 118 25.64 29.20 -4.83
C LEU A 118 25.63 30.33 -3.80
N GLN A 119 25.15 30.08 -2.57
CA GLN A 119 25.21 31.04 -1.47
C GLN A 119 26.64 31.43 -1.12
N LYS A 120 27.59 30.48 -1.12
CA LYS A 120 29.02 30.79 -0.92
C LYS A 120 29.58 31.65 -2.04
N ARG A 121 29.18 31.42 -3.29
CA ARG A 121 29.57 32.28 -4.43
C ARG A 121 29.00 33.69 -4.27
N GLN A 122 27.76 33.82 -3.83
CA GLN A 122 27.11 35.10 -3.58
C GLN A 122 27.84 35.87 -2.48
N ALA A 123 28.15 35.21 -1.36
CA ALA A 123 28.91 35.81 -0.25
C ALA A 123 30.36 36.19 -0.61
N ALA A 124 30.93 35.57 -1.65
CA ALA A 124 32.27 35.90 -2.13
C ALA A 124 32.29 37.09 -3.11
N GLN A 125 31.13 37.54 -3.60
CA GLN A 125 31.06 38.70 -4.48
C GLN A 125 31.18 39.98 -3.64
N PRO A 126 31.99 40.96 -4.07
CA PRO A 126 32.05 42.26 -3.40
C PRO A 126 30.70 42.98 -3.53
N GLU A 127 30.34 43.74 -2.50
CA GLU A 127 29.18 44.63 -2.55
C GLU A 127 29.34 45.62 -3.70
N GLY A 128 28.34 45.67 -4.59
CA GLY A 128 28.32 46.53 -5.76
C GLY A 128 27.00 47.31 -5.86
N PRO A 129 26.93 48.32 -6.73
CA PRO A 129 25.70 49.05 -6.97
C PRO A 129 24.60 48.11 -7.49
N PRO A 130 23.32 48.35 -7.15
CA PRO A 130 22.22 47.56 -7.68
C PRO A 130 22.14 47.70 -9.20
N LEU A 131 21.63 46.68 -9.90
CA LEU A 131 21.60 46.63 -11.37
C LEU A 131 21.00 47.88 -12.00
N GLY A 132 19.92 48.42 -11.43
CA GLY A 132 19.27 49.63 -11.94
C GLY A 132 20.13 50.90 -11.82
N LEU A 133 20.99 50.99 -10.80
CA LEU A 133 21.92 52.11 -10.66
C LEU A 133 23.12 51.94 -11.60
N ALA A 134 23.66 50.72 -11.69
CA ALA A 134 24.77 50.42 -12.60
C ALA A 134 24.37 50.65 -14.08
N SER A 135 23.16 50.27 -14.47
CA SER A 135 22.64 50.51 -15.83
C SER A 135 22.43 52.00 -16.09
N ALA A 136 21.83 52.73 -15.15
CA ALA A 136 21.62 54.16 -15.28
C ALA A 136 22.94 54.94 -15.42
N ASN A 137 23.96 54.58 -14.63
CA ASN A 137 25.29 55.18 -14.70
C ASN A 137 25.97 54.89 -16.04
N PHE A 138 25.88 53.65 -16.54
CA PHE A 138 26.43 53.28 -17.84
C PHE A 138 25.70 53.99 -19.00
N ASP A 139 24.37 54.10 -18.94
CA ASP A 139 23.57 54.82 -19.94
C ASP A 139 23.88 56.33 -19.96
N GLN A 140 24.25 56.92 -18.83
CA GLN A 140 24.75 58.30 -18.79
C GLN A 140 26.03 58.46 -19.62
N VAL A 141 26.96 57.49 -19.53
CA VAL A 141 28.18 57.48 -20.34
C VAL A 141 27.88 57.25 -21.82
N ARG A 142 26.96 56.33 -22.15
CA ARG A 142 26.54 56.08 -23.54
C ARG A 142 25.91 57.29 -24.22
N ARG A 143 25.19 58.14 -23.47
CA ARG A 143 24.58 59.37 -23.99
C ARG A 143 25.58 60.51 -24.22
N HIS A 144 26.81 60.40 -23.72
CA HIS A 144 27.82 61.45 -23.88
C HIS A 144 28.33 61.52 -25.34
N PRO A 145 28.53 62.71 -25.95
CA PRO A 145 28.98 62.83 -27.34
C PRO A 145 30.30 62.09 -27.65
N ARG A 146 31.17 61.98 -26.65
CA ARG A 146 32.44 61.23 -26.74
C ARG A 146 32.23 59.73 -27.02
N TRP A 147 31.07 59.15 -26.70
CA TRP A 147 30.76 57.74 -27.00
C TRP A 147 30.72 57.45 -28.49
N VAL A 148 30.02 58.31 -29.25
CA VAL A 148 29.93 58.18 -30.71
C VAL A 148 31.25 58.56 -31.37
N SER A 149 31.91 59.63 -30.92
CA SER A 149 33.16 60.11 -31.54
C SER A 149 34.33 59.13 -31.37
N THR A 150 34.32 58.33 -30.30
CA THR A 150 35.35 57.29 -30.04
C THR A 150 34.98 55.93 -30.62
N ARG A 151 33.81 55.80 -31.25
CA ARG A 151 33.24 54.52 -31.69
C ARG A 151 33.25 53.50 -30.54
N GLU A 152 32.60 53.85 -29.43
CA GLU A 152 32.49 52.96 -28.26
C GLU A 152 33.85 52.60 -27.67
N CYS A 153 34.73 53.59 -27.53
CA CYS A 153 36.10 53.41 -27.03
C CYS A 153 37.02 52.52 -27.89
N GLN A 154 36.72 52.36 -29.18
CA GLN A 154 37.64 51.73 -30.14
C GLN A 154 38.76 52.68 -30.58
N ASN A 155 38.50 53.98 -30.61
CA ASN A 155 39.50 55.01 -30.93
C ASN A 155 39.80 55.88 -29.70
N THR A 156 40.99 55.69 -29.11
CA THR A 156 41.43 56.35 -27.87
C THR A 156 42.56 57.35 -28.11
N ALA A 157 42.50 58.12 -29.21
CA ALA A 157 43.44 59.20 -29.48
C ALA A 157 43.27 60.36 -28.48
N GLY A 158 44.32 60.67 -27.72
CA GLY A 158 44.34 61.75 -26.72
C GLY A 158 44.28 61.27 -25.27
N PHE A 159 44.71 62.12 -24.33
CA PHE A 159 44.75 61.78 -22.90
C PHE A 159 43.35 61.80 -22.26
N GLU A 160 42.55 62.85 -22.48
CA GLU A 160 41.20 62.96 -21.92
C GLU A 160 40.25 61.86 -22.42
N VAL A 161 40.38 61.48 -23.69
CA VAL A 161 39.59 60.39 -24.29
C VAL A 161 39.92 59.05 -23.64
N ARG A 162 41.21 58.80 -23.35
CA ARG A 162 41.66 57.60 -22.63
C ARG A 162 41.07 57.54 -21.23
N GLN A 163 41.13 58.63 -20.46
CA GLN A 163 40.55 58.68 -19.11
C GLN A 163 39.04 58.45 -19.13
N TRP A 164 38.32 59.11 -20.04
CA TRP A 164 36.88 58.93 -20.18
C TRP A 164 36.51 57.47 -20.56
N CYS A 165 37.28 56.86 -21.46
CA CYS A 165 37.09 55.46 -21.84
C CYS A 165 37.44 54.47 -20.72
N GLU A 166 38.39 54.80 -19.85
CA GLU A 166 38.67 54.03 -18.64
C GLU A 166 37.46 54.03 -17.71
N THR A 167 36.86 55.20 -17.45
CA THR A 167 35.60 55.31 -16.67
C THR A 167 34.44 54.55 -17.32
N ALA A 168 34.33 54.59 -18.65
CA ALA A 168 33.31 53.84 -19.37
C ALA A 168 33.46 52.32 -19.17
N ARG A 169 34.70 51.81 -19.22
CA ARG A 169 35.01 50.39 -19.00
C ARG A 169 34.80 49.96 -17.55
N THR A 170 35.12 50.81 -16.58
CA THR A 170 34.83 50.51 -15.16
C THR A 170 33.33 50.38 -14.92
N LEU A 171 32.53 51.31 -15.43
CA LEU A 171 31.06 51.27 -15.33
C LEU A 171 30.46 50.08 -16.10
N GLN A 172 31.03 49.71 -17.24
CA GLN A 172 30.62 48.50 -17.97
C GLN A 172 30.92 47.23 -17.16
N ALA A 173 32.08 47.16 -16.50
CA ALA A 173 32.42 46.05 -15.62
C ALA A 173 31.51 45.97 -14.39
N GLU A 174 31.13 47.12 -13.80
CA GLU A 174 30.14 47.18 -12.72
C GLU A 174 28.77 46.70 -13.17
N LEU A 175 28.30 47.13 -14.35
CA LEU A 175 27.03 46.67 -14.93
C LEU A 175 27.03 45.15 -15.15
N ALA A 176 28.11 44.61 -15.72
CA ALA A 176 28.24 43.17 -15.95
C ALA A 176 28.25 42.38 -14.62
N ARG A 177 28.93 42.89 -13.58
CA ARG A 177 28.91 42.30 -12.24
C ARG A 177 27.52 42.33 -11.62
N ALA A 178 26.82 43.46 -11.70
CA ALA A 178 25.46 43.60 -11.17
C ALA A 178 24.48 42.66 -11.89
N ALA A 179 24.62 42.49 -13.21
CA ALA A 179 23.80 41.55 -13.98
C ALA A 179 24.09 40.09 -13.57
N ALA A 180 25.35 39.73 -13.36
CA ALA A 180 25.74 38.40 -12.89
C ALA A 180 25.21 38.10 -11.48
N LEU A 181 25.15 39.10 -10.59
CA LEU A 181 24.53 38.96 -9.26
C LEU A 181 23.03 38.67 -9.34
N VAL A 182 22.29 39.39 -10.18
CA VAL A 182 20.85 39.12 -10.39
C VAL A 182 20.61 37.70 -10.92
N GLN A 183 21.45 37.23 -11.85
CA GLN A 183 21.37 35.86 -12.33
C GLN A 183 21.66 34.84 -11.22
N LEU A 184 22.66 35.12 -10.39
CA LEU A 184 23.01 34.26 -9.25
C LEU A 184 21.88 34.19 -8.22
N ASP A 185 21.20 35.30 -7.94
CA ASP A 185 20.03 35.34 -7.06
C ASP A 185 18.87 34.50 -7.61
N ALA A 186 18.63 34.56 -8.93
CA ALA A 186 17.65 33.72 -9.60
C ALA A 186 17.99 32.22 -9.49
N ASP A 187 19.27 31.86 -9.68
CA ASP A 187 19.74 30.48 -9.53
C ASP A 187 19.60 29.97 -8.08
N ILE A 188 19.88 30.82 -7.09
CA ILE A 188 19.67 30.51 -5.67
C ILE A 188 18.19 30.28 -5.39
N ALA A 189 17.31 31.16 -5.88
CA ALA A 189 15.86 31.02 -5.70
C ALA A 189 15.34 29.72 -6.33
N ALA A 190 15.80 29.38 -7.54
CA ALA A 190 15.45 28.13 -8.21
C ALA A 190 15.94 26.90 -7.44
N ALA A 191 17.19 26.91 -6.95
CA ALA A 191 17.75 25.83 -6.14
C ALA A 191 17.00 25.65 -4.80
N ALA A 192 16.61 26.76 -4.15
CA ALA A 192 15.82 26.73 -2.93
C ALA A 192 14.40 26.19 -3.16
N GLN A 193 13.76 26.56 -4.27
CA GLN A 193 12.45 26.02 -4.66
C GLN A 193 12.52 24.51 -4.92
N HIS A 194 13.56 24.05 -5.63
CA HIS A 194 13.77 22.63 -5.87
C HIS A 194 13.96 21.85 -4.55
N LEU A 195 14.75 22.39 -3.61
CA LEU A 195 14.92 21.79 -2.29
C LEU A 195 13.60 21.72 -1.50
N ALA A 196 12.80 22.79 -1.53
CA ALA A 196 11.49 22.82 -0.86
C ALA A 196 10.51 21.80 -1.46
N GLU A 197 10.55 21.58 -2.77
CA GLU A 197 9.76 20.55 -3.44
C GLU A 197 10.19 19.13 -3.02
N LEU A 198 11.50 18.88 -2.89
CA LEU A 198 12.00 17.61 -2.35
C LEU A 198 11.53 17.40 -0.91
N GLU A 199 11.59 18.43 -0.05
CA GLU A 199 11.11 18.34 1.34
C GLU A 199 9.62 18.00 1.44
N ARG A 200 8.78 18.57 0.56
CA ARG A 200 7.36 18.21 0.48
C ARG A 200 7.16 16.73 0.16
N ARG A 201 7.94 16.18 -0.79
CA ARG A 201 7.89 14.75 -1.15
C ARG A 201 8.36 13.85 -0.01
N ALA A 202 9.32 14.29 0.81
CA ALA A 202 9.82 13.52 1.95
C ALA A 202 8.78 13.33 3.07
N SER A 203 7.88 14.30 3.28
CA SER A 203 6.94 14.32 4.42
C SER A 203 5.85 13.24 4.41
N ALA A 204 5.75 12.44 3.35
CA ALA A 204 4.74 11.39 3.19
C ALA A 204 5.06 10.04 3.91
N GLY A 205 6.19 9.93 4.63
CA GLY A 205 6.72 8.66 5.15
C GLY A 205 6.25 8.22 6.56
N ALA A 206 4.95 8.03 6.79
CA ALA A 206 4.43 7.66 8.13
C ALA A 206 4.74 6.20 8.58
N LEU A 207 4.89 5.26 7.65
CA LEU A 207 5.13 3.83 7.96
C LEU A 207 6.53 3.54 8.54
N ASP A 208 7.51 4.40 8.28
CA ASP A 208 8.89 4.18 8.71
C ASP A 208 9.10 4.47 10.19
N ALA A 209 8.30 5.37 10.77
CA ALA A 209 8.36 5.70 12.18
C ALA A 209 8.07 4.47 13.06
N LEU A 210 7.05 3.68 12.68
CA LEU A 210 6.69 2.45 13.39
C LEU A 210 7.81 1.42 13.35
N VAL A 211 8.48 1.27 12.21
CA VAL A 211 9.55 0.27 12.07
C VAL A 211 10.84 0.73 12.73
N ALA A 212 11.13 2.04 12.71
CA ALA A 212 12.22 2.60 13.49
C ALA A 212 12.00 2.39 15.00
N THR A 213 10.78 2.60 15.50
CA THR A 213 10.45 2.37 16.92
C THR A 213 10.57 0.89 17.30
N LEU A 214 10.07 -0.03 16.46
CA LEU A 214 10.17 -1.46 16.71
C LEU A 214 11.63 -1.95 16.64
N ALA A 215 12.41 -1.47 15.67
CA ALA A 215 13.84 -1.76 15.57
C ALA A 215 14.61 -1.31 16.80
N GLY A 216 14.32 -0.10 17.31
CA GLY A 216 14.91 0.41 18.55
C GLY A 216 14.56 -0.44 19.77
N MET A 217 13.30 -0.89 19.90
CA MET A 217 12.87 -1.74 21.02
C MET A 217 13.47 -3.16 20.95
N LEU A 218 13.59 -3.74 19.74
CA LEU A 218 14.07 -5.10 19.53
C LEU A 218 15.61 -5.19 19.46
N GLY A 219 16.32 -4.07 19.36
CA GLY A 219 17.77 -4.04 19.14
C GLY A 219 18.18 -4.67 17.80
N GLN A 220 17.25 -4.76 16.85
CA GLN A 220 17.46 -5.40 15.55
C GLN A 220 17.58 -4.35 14.45
N PRO A 221 18.33 -4.62 13.35
CA PRO A 221 18.35 -3.73 12.20
C PRO A 221 16.93 -3.58 11.64
N SER A 222 16.54 -2.35 11.26
CA SER A 222 15.25 -2.05 10.62
C SER A 222 14.98 -2.97 9.42
N GLY A 223 16.05 -3.34 8.70
CA GLY A 223 16.12 -4.42 7.72
C GLY A 223 15.30 -5.66 8.08
N HIS A 224 15.65 -6.28 9.21
CA HIS A 224 15.09 -7.53 9.72
C HIS A 224 13.66 -7.34 10.25
N VAL A 225 13.39 -6.24 10.95
CA VAL A 225 12.04 -5.97 11.50
C VAL A 225 11.01 -5.84 10.39
N HIS A 226 11.32 -5.10 9.33
CA HIS A 226 10.44 -5.01 8.16
C HIS A 226 10.26 -6.36 7.44
N LEU A 227 11.33 -7.17 7.35
CA LEU A 227 11.23 -8.51 6.72
C LEU A 227 10.28 -9.38 7.54
N ALA A 228 10.45 -9.39 8.86
CA ALA A 228 9.59 -10.12 9.79
C ALA A 228 8.13 -9.64 9.72
N LEU A 229 7.89 -8.33 9.69
CA LEU A 229 6.53 -7.77 9.55
C LEU A 229 5.91 -8.11 8.20
N SER A 230 6.69 -8.12 7.12
CA SER A 230 6.22 -8.50 5.78
C SER A 230 5.86 -9.98 5.73
N LEU A 231 6.74 -10.84 6.26
CA LEU A 231 6.50 -12.27 6.41
C LEU A 231 5.23 -12.53 7.23
N LEU A 232 5.11 -11.88 8.39
CA LEU A 232 3.96 -12.02 9.27
C LEU A 232 2.67 -11.54 8.59
N GLY A 233 2.72 -10.42 7.86
CA GLY A 233 1.58 -9.88 7.13
C GLY A 233 1.09 -10.82 6.03
N VAL A 234 1.99 -11.28 5.16
CA VAL A 234 1.65 -12.24 4.10
C VAL A 234 1.14 -13.56 4.70
N LEU A 235 1.78 -14.05 5.77
CA LEU A 235 1.38 -15.27 6.45
C LEU A 235 -0.02 -15.12 7.08
N ALA A 236 -0.30 -14.00 7.74
CA ALA A 236 -1.60 -13.73 8.34
C ALA A 236 -2.71 -13.68 7.29
N ILE A 237 -2.46 -13.04 6.14
CA ILE A 237 -3.41 -13.01 5.03
C ILE A 237 -3.64 -14.41 4.46
N GLN A 238 -2.56 -15.19 4.22
CA GLN A 238 -2.65 -16.54 3.67
C GLN A 238 -3.40 -17.50 4.60
N VAL A 239 -3.02 -17.53 5.89
CA VAL A 239 -3.64 -18.37 6.91
C VAL A 239 -5.08 -17.94 7.14
N GLY A 240 -5.35 -16.63 7.26
CA GLY A 240 -6.71 -16.09 7.44
C GLY A 240 -7.63 -16.37 6.25
N GLY A 241 -7.11 -16.35 5.03
CA GLY A 241 -7.84 -16.74 3.82
C GLY A 241 -8.22 -18.22 3.82
N CYS A 242 -7.24 -19.12 3.93
CA CYS A 242 -7.47 -20.56 3.85
C CYS A 242 -8.26 -21.10 5.07
N PHE A 243 -7.81 -20.81 6.30
CA PHE A 243 -8.45 -21.36 7.50
C PHE A 243 -9.79 -20.68 7.80
N GLY A 244 -9.93 -19.38 7.53
CA GLY A 244 -11.19 -18.69 7.78
C GLY A 244 -12.31 -19.19 6.85
N LEU A 245 -12.01 -19.56 5.60
CA LEU A 245 -12.97 -20.27 4.74
C LEU A 245 -13.30 -21.66 5.26
N ALA A 246 -12.29 -22.41 5.71
CA ALA A 246 -12.50 -23.76 6.24
C ALA A 246 -13.41 -23.75 7.48
N ILE A 247 -13.20 -22.81 8.41
CA ILE A 247 -13.99 -22.71 9.65
C ILE A 247 -15.35 -22.06 9.38
N GLY A 248 -15.39 -20.95 8.65
CA GLY A 248 -16.61 -20.18 8.39
C GLY A 248 -17.66 -20.95 7.57
N SER A 249 -17.21 -21.87 6.71
CA SER A 249 -18.10 -22.68 5.88
C SER A 249 -18.84 -23.79 6.64
N VAL A 250 -18.33 -24.27 7.78
CA VAL A 250 -18.96 -25.34 8.58
C VAL A 250 -20.42 -25.03 8.96
N PRO A 251 -20.74 -23.91 9.64
CA PRO A 251 -22.12 -23.58 10.00
C PRO A 251 -23.01 -23.33 8.77
N VAL A 252 -22.43 -22.83 7.67
CA VAL A 252 -23.16 -22.57 6.42
C VAL A 252 -23.55 -23.87 5.74
N LEU A 253 -22.62 -24.82 5.65
CA LEU A 253 -22.84 -26.14 5.07
C LEU A 253 -23.85 -26.95 5.89
N ALA A 254 -23.73 -26.94 7.22
CA ALA A 254 -24.69 -27.60 8.11
C ALA A 254 -26.13 -27.04 7.92
N HIS A 255 -26.26 -25.71 7.78
CA HIS A 255 -27.56 -25.08 7.51
C HIS A 255 -28.13 -25.45 6.14
N LEU A 256 -27.29 -25.55 5.11
CA LEU A 256 -27.69 -25.97 3.77
C LEU A 256 -28.13 -27.44 3.74
N GLU A 257 -27.41 -28.32 4.43
CA GLU A 257 -27.74 -29.74 4.56
C GLU A 257 -29.08 -29.92 5.29
N ARG A 258 -29.29 -29.21 6.41
CA ARG A 258 -30.59 -29.16 7.11
C ARG A 258 -31.71 -28.70 6.17
N ARG A 259 -31.50 -27.67 5.35
CA ARG A 259 -32.49 -27.21 4.35
C ARG A 259 -32.75 -28.23 3.25
N ARG A 260 -31.73 -28.97 2.78
CA ARG A 260 -31.90 -30.03 1.79
C ARG A 260 -32.76 -31.16 2.34
N LEU A 261 -32.49 -31.61 3.56
CA LEU A 261 -33.29 -32.65 4.24
C LEU A 261 -34.75 -32.22 4.42
N LEU A 262 -35.00 -30.97 4.83
CA LEU A 262 -36.35 -30.44 4.97
C LEU A 262 -37.11 -30.37 3.65
N ARG A 263 -36.43 -30.12 2.52
CA ARG A 263 -37.05 -30.13 1.19
C ARG A 263 -37.30 -31.54 0.64
N ALA A 264 -36.56 -32.54 1.11
CA ALA A 264 -36.74 -33.93 0.71
C ALA A 264 -37.84 -34.66 1.51
N ALA A 265 -38.21 -34.15 2.68
CA ALA A 265 -39.24 -34.73 3.54
C ALA A 265 -40.71 -34.69 3.06
N PRO A 266 -41.20 -33.73 2.23
CA PRO A 266 -42.63 -33.63 1.94
C PRO A 266 -43.19 -34.76 1.06
N GLU A 267 -42.36 -35.57 0.41
CA GLU A 267 -42.85 -36.68 -0.43
C GLU A 267 -43.05 -38.01 0.33
N SER A 268 -42.48 -38.19 1.53
CA SER A 268 -42.55 -39.46 2.26
C SER A 268 -43.60 -39.51 3.38
N GLY A 269 -44.32 -38.41 3.66
CA GLY A 269 -45.30 -38.36 4.75
C GLY A 269 -44.69 -38.42 6.17
N ALA A 270 -43.37 -38.39 6.30
CA ALA A 270 -42.65 -38.39 7.57
C ALA A 270 -42.51 -36.97 8.15
N HIS A 271 -42.97 -36.77 9.39
CA HIS A 271 -42.74 -35.52 10.11
C HIS A 271 -41.38 -35.60 10.82
N LEU A 272 -40.41 -34.82 10.34
CA LEU A 272 -39.11 -34.67 11.01
C LEU A 272 -39.27 -33.74 12.22
N VAL A 273 -39.26 -34.30 13.43
CA VAL A 273 -39.21 -33.53 14.68
C VAL A 273 -37.74 -33.32 15.05
N TRP A 274 -37.31 -32.06 15.11
CA TRP A 274 -35.98 -31.71 15.61
C TRP A 274 -36.00 -31.63 17.13
N SER A 275 -35.16 -32.42 17.80
CA SER A 275 -34.84 -32.23 19.21
C SER A 275 -33.97 -30.98 19.35
N ASP A 276 -34.24 -30.17 20.37
CA ASP A 276 -33.53 -28.91 20.68
C ASP A 276 -32.08 -29.17 21.17
N LYS A 277 -31.72 -30.44 21.33
CA LYS A 277 -30.36 -30.93 21.59
C LYS A 277 -29.88 -31.62 20.33
N ASP A 278 -28.68 -31.31 19.86
CA ASP A 278 -28.03 -31.78 18.62
C ASP A 278 -27.88 -33.32 18.48
N GLU A 279 -28.97 -34.08 18.57
CA GLU A 279 -29.06 -35.52 18.39
C GLU A 279 -29.69 -35.86 17.03
N PRO A 280 -29.32 -37.01 16.43
CA PRO A 280 -29.75 -37.37 15.08
C PRO A 280 -31.27 -37.54 14.98
N LEU A 281 -31.81 -37.12 13.83
CA LEU A 281 -33.23 -37.18 13.45
C LEU A 281 -33.86 -38.54 13.76
N VAL A 282 -34.83 -38.58 14.66
CA VAL A 282 -35.75 -39.71 14.79
C VAL A 282 -36.84 -39.53 13.73
N LEU A 283 -36.91 -40.45 12.77
CA LEU A 283 -38.07 -40.58 11.89
C LEU A 283 -39.23 -41.10 12.73
N VAL A 284 -40.17 -40.23 13.09
CA VAL A 284 -41.42 -40.66 13.71
C VAL A 284 -42.39 -41.01 12.59
N GLU A 285 -42.60 -42.30 12.40
CA GLU A 285 -43.61 -42.82 11.48
C GLU A 285 -45.01 -42.50 12.04
N LYS A 286 -45.92 -42.10 11.15
CA LYS A 286 -47.20 -41.45 11.50
C LYS A 286 -48.15 -42.31 12.36
N GLU A 287 -47.87 -43.60 12.51
CA GLU A 287 -48.74 -44.53 13.25
C GLU A 287 -48.61 -44.44 14.79
N GLU A 288 -47.54 -43.87 15.33
CA GLU A 288 -47.32 -43.92 16.79
C GLU A 288 -47.91 -42.72 17.56
N ILE A 289 -48.19 -41.60 16.89
CA ILE A 289 -48.72 -40.39 17.54
C ILE A 289 -50.19 -40.53 17.98
N ALA A 290 -50.91 -41.56 17.49
CA ALA A 290 -52.32 -41.77 17.85
C ALA A 290 -52.54 -42.47 19.21
N LYS A 291 -51.49 -42.96 19.89
CA LYS A 291 -51.64 -43.78 21.13
C LYS A 291 -51.37 -43.06 22.45
N GLU A 292 -50.83 -41.84 22.46
CA GLU A 292 -50.46 -41.15 23.71
C GLU A 292 -51.06 -39.74 23.86
N VAL A 293 -52.35 -39.56 23.56
CA VAL A 293 -53.09 -38.39 24.09
C VAL A 293 -53.79 -38.85 25.38
N PRO A 294 -53.34 -38.43 26.58
CA PRO A 294 -54.04 -38.74 27.81
C PRO A 294 -55.35 -37.94 27.84
N THR A 295 -56.47 -38.64 27.83
CA THR A 295 -57.79 -38.07 28.13
C THR A 295 -57.77 -37.34 29.48
N PRO A 296 -58.31 -36.11 29.60
CA PRO A 296 -58.33 -35.38 30.86
C PRO A 296 -59.25 -36.10 31.86
N ARG A 297 -58.65 -36.62 32.93
CA ARG A 297 -59.37 -37.20 34.07
C ARG A 297 -60.12 -36.10 34.83
N GLY A 298 -61.45 -36.23 34.79
CA GLY A 298 -62.44 -35.89 35.82
C GLY A 298 -62.08 -34.82 36.85
N GLY A 299 -62.74 -33.67 36.73
CA GLY A 299 -62.77 -32.61 37.75
C GLY A 299 -63.34 -33.11 39.07
N GLY A 300 -62.50 -33.10 40.11
CA GLY A 300 -62.88 -33.29 41.50
C GLY A 300 -63.53 -32.02 42.07
N GLN A 301 -64.82 -32.14 42.39
CA GLN A 301 -65.66 -31.21 43.14
C GLN A 301 -65.01 -30.81 44.48
N ARG A 302 -64.56 -29.56 44.63
CA ARG A 302 -64.17 -28.99 45.94
C ARG A 302 -65.35 -28.21 46.53
N ARG A 303 -65.92 -28.79 47.60
CA ARG A 303 -66.90 -28.17 48.49
C ARG A 303 -66.36 -26.86 49.09
N ARG A 304 -67.13 -25.78 48.94
CA ARG A 304 -67.11 -24.61 49.82
C ARG A 304 -67.94 -24.91 51.07
N ARG A 305 -67.41 -24.64 52.26
CA ARG A 305 -68.12 -24.12 53.44
C ARG A 305 -67.07 -23.75 54.50
N SER A 306 -66.97 -22.42 54.70
CA SER A 306 -67.07 -21.67 55.96
C SER A 306 -65.71 -21.35 56.52
#